data_AF-A0A644UFA4-F1
#
_entry.id   AF-A0A644UFA4-F1
#
_cell.length_a   1.000
_cell.length_b   1.000
_cell.length_c   1.000
_cell.angle_alpha   90.00
_cell.angle_beta   90.00
_cell.angle_gamma   90.00
#
_symmetry.space_group_name_H-M   'P 1'
#
loop_
_entity.id
_entity.type
_entity.pdbx_description
1 polymer ?
#
loop_
_entity_poly.entity_id
_entity_poly.type
_entity_poly.pdbx_seq_one_letter_code
_entity_poly.pdbx_strand_id
1 'polypeptide(L)'
;MLMSSCVIMAPRRASDDMYTRSEISSGKYSITFIETTAEDIIQKGDSQIYLFASWCPYSLAHLRQLKKNEISGISFVSSNYDCKSMDRLFKNNLDTIYILSNRNYGQAEGLKIKQFASELLGEESDLSGVPQQFVKKGNKYVRSETVN
;
A
#
# COMPACT_ATOMS: atom_id res chain seq x y z
N MET A 1 -32.83 10.39 -1.89
CA MET A 1 -31.65 10.76 -2.70
C MET A 1 -30.81 11.74 -1.91
N LEU A 2 -29.63 11.36 -1.45
CA LEU A 2 -28.57 12.30 -1.07
C LEU A 2 -27.24 11.70 -1.54
N MET A 3 -26.93 11.95 -2.82
CA MET A 3 -25.60 11.72 -3.38
C MET A 3 -24.66 12.72 -2.71
N SER A 4 -24.03 12.33 -1.60
CA SER A 4 -22.90 13.08 -1.06
C SER A 4 -21.72 12.81 -1.99
N SER A 5 -21.54 13.70 -2.96
CA SER A 5 -20.34 13.77 -3.78
C SER A 5 -19.15 14.05 -2.86
N CYS A 6 -18.49 12.98 -2.42
CA CYS A 6 -17.19 13.06 -1.78
C CYS A 6 -16.23 13.57 -2.86
N VAL A 7 -16.00 14.88 -2.90
CA VAL A 7 -14.97 15.48 -3.76
C VAL A 7 -13.62 15.03 -3.21
N ILE A 8 -13.17 13.87 -3.70
CA ILE A 8 -11.80 13.42 -3.52
C ILE A 8 -10.98 14.33 -4.43
N MET A 9 -10.41 15.39 -3.87
CA MET A 9 -9.32 16.08 -4.53
C MET A 9 -8.19 15.07 -4.69
N ALA A 10 -8.00 14.55 -5.91
CA ALA A 10 -6.81 13.79 -6.23
C ALA A 10 -5.60 14.69 -5.89
N PRO A 11 -4.65 14.23 -5.05
CA PRO A 11 -3.45 14.99 -4.80
C PRO A 11 -2.76 15.27 -6.12
N ARG A 12 -2.09 16.43 -6.21
CA ARG A 12 -1.27 16.77 -7.38
C ARG A 12 -0.33 15.58 -7.62
N ARG A 13 -0.41 15.02 -8.83
CA ARG A 13 0.41 13.89 -9.31
C ARG A 13 1.89 14.29 -9.27
N ALA A 14 2.52 14.20 -8.12
CA ALA A 14 3.97 14.24 -8.03
C ALA A 14 4.47 12.80 -8.24
N SER A 15 5.51 12.63 -9.04
CA SER A 15 6.27 11.37 -9.13
C SER A 15 6.94 11.01 -7.80
N ASP A 16 7.05 12.00 -6.91
CA ASP A 16 7.83 11.93 -5.69
C ASP A 16 6.88 11.91 -4.51
N ASP A 17 7.08 10.94 -3.63
CA ASP A 17 6.34 10.90 -2.38
C ASP A 17 6.95 11.91 -1.40
N MET A 18 6.32 13.08 -1.33
CA MET A 18 6.72 14.15 -0.45
C MET A 18 6.78 13.66 1.01
N TYR A 19 7.99 13.46 1.54
CA TYR A 19 8.18 13.07 2.93
C TYR A 19 9.36 13.78 3.59
N THR A 20 9.15 14.16 4.86
CA THR A 20 10.22 14.49 5.81
C THR A 20 10.17 13.48 6.95
N ARG A 21 11.33 12.88 7.27
CA ARG A 21 11.51 11.69 8.13
C ARG A 21 10.84 11.71 9.52
N SER A 22 10.44 12.88 9.99
CA SER A 22 9.97 13.12 11.35
C SER A 22 8.51 12.76 11.63
N GLU A 23 7.69 12.38 10.65
CA GLU A 23 6.24 12.14 10.89
C GLU A 23 5.84 10.67 11.16
N ILE A 24 6.71 9.69 10.89
CA ILE A 24 6.42 8.26 11.08
C ILE A 24 6.61 7.80 12.54
N SER A 25 7.30 8.57 13.38
CA SER A 25 7.54 8.19 14.78
C SER A 25 6.62 8.90 15.78
N SER A 26 5.94 8.08 16.59
CA SER A 26 5.24 8.37 17.86
C SER A 26 3.83 8.95 17.79
N GLY A 27 2.82 8.10 18.09
CA GLY A 27 1.50 8.45 18.64
C GLY A 27 0.56 9.36 17.83
N LYS A 28 1.01 9.91 16.69
CA LYS A 28 0.27 10.91 15.90
C LYS A 28 -0.95 10.33 15.16
N TYR A 29 -0.91 9.05 14.85
CA TYR A 29 -1.91 8.36 14.03
C TYR A 29 -2.48 7.14 14.77
N SER A 30 -3.71 6.78 14.42
CA SER A 30 -4.38 5.57 14.92
C SER A 30 -3.80 4.32 14.26
N ILE A 31 -3.41 4.43 12.99
CA ILE A 31 -2.74 3.37 12.25
C ILE A 31 -1.25 3.34 12.58
N THR A 32 -0.70 2.14 12.79
CA THR A 32 0.74 1.93 12.88
C THR A 32 1.36 1.91 11.49
N PHE A 33 2.31 2.80 11.23
CA PHE A 33 3.03 2.87 9.96
C PHE A 33 4.43 2.30 10.10
N ILE A 34 4.80 1.34 9.25
CA ILE A 34 6.09 0.65 9.29
C ILE A 34 6.74 0.72 7.91
N GLU A 35 7.92 1.33 7.82
CA GLU A 35 8.71 1.30 6.59
C GLU A 35 9.20 -0.13 6.30
N THR A 36 9.09 -0.58 5.05
CA THR A 36 9.33 -1.98 4.66
C THR A 36 10.04 -2.13 3.32
N THR A 37 10.62 -3.30 3.11
CA THR A 37 11.07 -3.83 1.81
C THR A 37 10.29 -5.08 1.41
N ALA A 38 10.50 -5.58 0.20
CA ALA A 38 9.98 -6.87 -0.26
C ALA A 38 10.53 -8.02 0.60
N GLU A 39 11.82 -7.98 0.96
CA GLU A 39 12.43 -8.99 1.84
C GLU A 39 11.72 -9.07 3.19
N ASP A 40 11.47 -7.92 3.84
CA ASP A 40 10.77 -7.86 5.13
C ASP A 40 9.36 -8.49 5.04
N ILE A 41 8.63 -8.18 3.96
CA ILE A 41 7.28 -8.70 3.72
C ILE A 41 7.31 -10.21 3.41
N ILE A 42 8.31 -10.69 2.67
CA ILE A 42 8.50 -12.11 2.41
C ILE A 42 8.76 -12.87 3.73
N GLN A 43 9.62 -12.32 4.58
CA GLN A 43 9.94 -12.90 5.90
C GLN A 43 8.74 -12.92 6.84
N LYS A 44 7.89 -11.88 6.81
CA LYS A 44 6.63 -11.84 7.57
C LYS A 44 5.71 -13.01 7.21
N GLY A 45 5.67 -13.37 5.93
CA GLY A 45 5.08 -14.63 5.47
C GLY A 45 3.56 -14.66 5.36
N ASP A 46 2.89 -13.50 5.37
CA ASP A 46 1.45 -13.37 5.16
C ASP A 46 0.99 -14.01 3.83
N SER A 47 -0.24 -14.52 3.80
CA SER A 47 -0.77 -15.22 2.63
C SER A 47 -1.00 -14.33 1.41
N GLN A 48 -1.24 -13.04 1.65
CA GLN A 48 -1.54 -12.07 0.61
C GLN A 48 -0.87 -10.73 0.91
N ILE A 49 -0.58 -9.99 -0.16
CA ILE A 49 -0.06 -8.63 -0.09
C ILE A 49 -0.94 -7.77 -0.98
N TYR A 50 -1.41 -6.65 -0.44
CA TYR A 50 -2.16 -5.64 -1.17
C TYR A 50 -1.33 -4.37 -1.26
N LEU A 51 -0.75 -4.12 -2.43
CA LEU A 51 0.01 -2.92 -2.73
C LEU A 51 -0.95 -1.82 -3.22
N PHE A 52 -0.92 -0.66 -2.58
CA PHE A 52 -1.87 0.42 -2.83
C PHE A 52 -1.26 1.80 -2.70
N ALA A 53 -2.03 2.83 -3.03
CA ALA A 53 -1.71 4.22 -2.67
C ALA A 53 -2.97 4.95 -2.17
N SER A 54 -2.78 5.93 -1.28
CA SER A 54 -3.88 6.72 -0.71
C SER A 54 -4.68 7.50 -1.77
N TRP A 55 -4.05 7.80 -2.91
CA TRP A 55 -4.64 8.60 -3.99
C TRP A 55 -5.38 7.75 -5.03
N CYS A 56 -5.21 6.42 -5.04
CA CYS A 56 -5.81 5.56 -6.06
C CYS A 56 -7.29 5.29 -5.74
N PRO A 57 -8.23 5.67 -6.63
CA PRO A 57 -9.67 5.46 -6.40
C PRO A 57 -10.05 3.99 -6.17
N TYR A 58 -9.41 3.06 -6.89
CA TYR A 58 -9.66 1.62 -6.73
C TYR A 58 -9.18 1.10 -5.38
N SER A 59 -8.02 1.57 -4.92
CA SER A 59 -7.53 1.28 -3.56
C SER A 59 -8.48 1.81 -2.50
N LEU A 60 -8.96 3.05 -2.67
CA LEU A 60 -9.93 3.66 -1.76
C LEU A 60 -11.25 2.88 -1.70
N ALA A 61 -11.79 2.50 -2.85
CA ALA A 61 -13.04 1.77 -2.95
C ALA A 61 -12.94 0.39 -2.26
N HIS A 62 -11.83 -0.33 -2.50
CA HIS A 62 -11.60 -1.64 -1.91
C HIS A 62 -11.36 -1.56 -0.39
N LEU A 63 -10.39 -0.76 0.05
CA LEU A 63 -9.96 -0.74 1.46
C LEU A 63 -11.04 -0.23 2.42
N ARG A 64 -11.92 0.67 1.97
CA ARG A 64 -13.04 1.17 2.81
C ARG A 64 -14.15 0.14 3.03
N GLN A 65 -14.23 -0.88 2.18
CA GLN A 65 -15.25 -1.93 2.26
C GLN A 65 -14.79 -3.13 3.08
N LEU A 66 -13.49 -3.23 3.39
CA LEU A 66 -12.93 -4.34 4.15
C LEU A 66 -13.51 -4.40 5.56
N LYS A 67 -13.94 -5.59 5.97
CA LYS A 67 -14.31 -5.88 7.35
C LYS A 67 -13.10 -6.44 8.11
N LYS A 68 -13.05 -6.22 9.43
CA LYS A 68 -11.93 -6.66 10.27
C LYS A 68 -11.67 -8.17 10.26
N ASN A 69 -12.65 -9.00 9.88
CA ASN A 69 -12.47 -10.44 9.73
C ASN A 69 -11.88 -10.85 8.37
N GLU A 70 -11.87 -9.95 7.38
CA GLU A 70 -11.38 -10.20 6.02
C GLU A 70 -9.90 -9.81 5.84
N ILE A 71 -9.32 -9.09 6.80
CA ILE A 71 -7.94 -8.59 6.73
C ILE A 71 -6.90 -9.58 7.26
N SER A 72 -7.33 -10.70 7.84
CA SER A 72 -6.41 -11.69 8.40
C SER A 72 -5.55 -12.33 7.31
N GLY A 73 -4.23 -12.35 7.52
CA GLY A 73 -3.28 -12.90 6.56
C GLY A 73 -3.02 -12.03 5.33
N ILE A 74 -3.39 -10.74 5.37
CA ILE A 74 -3.12 -9.75 4.32
C ILE A 74 -2.18 -8.66 4.86
N SER A 75 -1.06 -8.45 4.17
CA SER A 75 -0.17 -7.30 4.37
C SER A 75 -0.58 -6.15 3.46
N PHE A 76 -1.00 -5.02 4.05
CA PHE A 76 -1.33 -3.80 3.32
C PHE A 76 -0.09 -2.92 3.18
N VAL A 77 0.41 -2.78 1.96
CA VAL A 77 1.64 -2.06 1.63
C VAL A 77 1.29 -0.81 0.81
N SER A 78 1.68 0.36 1.28
CA SER A 78 1.49 1.64 0.60
C SER A 78 2.72 2.01 -0.22
N SER A 79 2.52 2.49 -1.45
CA SER A 79 3.59 3.05 -2.28
C SER A 79 3.97 4.48 -1.88
N ASN A 80 3.13 5.19 -1.12
CA ASN A 80 3.34 6.59 -0.73
C ASN A 80 3.25 6.84 0.78
N TYR A 81 3.89 7.94 1.21
CA TYR A 81 4.02 8.34 2.62
C TYR A 81 2.91 9.28 3.11
N ASP A 82 1.74 9.28 2.46
CA ASP A 82 0.59 10.13 2.84
C ASP A 82 -0.16 9.58 4.07
N CYS A 83 0.57 9.46 5.19
CA CYS A 83 0.12 8.85 6.44
C CYS A 83 -1.12 9.55 7.00
N LYS A 84 -1.19 10.88 6.89
CA LYS A 84 -2.34 11.67 7.34
C LYS A 84 -3.62 11.29 6.59
N SER A 85 -3.56 11.16 5.27
CA SER A 85 -4.74 10.75 4.51
C SER A 85 -5.08 9.29 4.77
N MET A 86 -4.07 8.40 4.81
CA MET A 86 -4.29 6.97 5.11
C MET A 86 -4.95 6.78 6.48
N ASP A 87 -4.46 7.45 7.52
CA ASP A 87 -5.08 7.40 8.85
C ASP A 87 -6.53 7.89 8.81
N ARG A 88 -6.77 9.06 8.21
CA ARG A 88 -8.13 9.60 8.08
C ARG A 88 -9.09 8.66 7.34
N LEU A 89 -8.61 7.99 6.29
CA LEU A 89 -9.43 7.21 5.38
C LEU A 89 -9.63 5.76 5.85
N PHE A 90 -8.64 5.17 6.54
CA PHE A 90 -8.58 3.73 6.77
C PHE A 90 -8.50 3.32 8.25
N LYS A 91 -8.40 4.25 9.21
CA LYS A 91 -8.25 3.92 10.65
C LYS A 91 -9.34 3.02 11.24
N ASN A 92 -10.51 2.95 10.61
CA ASN A 92 -11.60 2.08 11.07
C ASN A 92 -11.50 0.65 10.53
N ASN A 93 -10.69 0.44 9.48
CA ASN A 93 -10.60 -0.80 8.72
C ASN A 93 -9.23 -1.46 8.88
N LEU A 94 -8.15 -0.68 9.04
CA LEU A 94 -6.77 -1.13 9.12
C LEU A 94 -6.11 -0.61 10.40
N ASP A 95 -5.37 -1.50 11.08
CA ASP A 95 -4.61 -1.16 12.29
C ASP A 95 -3.11 -0.91 11.98
N THR A 96 -2.60 -1.53 10.91
CA THR A 96 -1.20 -1.40 10.45
C THR A 96 -1.14 -1.23 8.94
N ILE A 97 -0.29 -0.31 8.47
CA ILE A 97 0.06 -0.13 7.06
C ILE A 97 1.59 -0.16 6.93
N TYR A 98 2.10 -1.00 6.04
CA TYR A 98 3.49 -1.01 5.66
C TYR A 98 3.73 0.03 4.55
N ILE A 99 4.87 0.70 4.51
CA ILE A 99 5.17 1.73 3.51
C ILE A 99 6.47 1.36 2.81
N LEU A 100 6.50 1.39 1.47
CA LEU A 100 7.71 1.09 0.70
C LEU A 100 8.85 2.05 1.05
N SER A 101 9.99 1.51 1.46
CA SER A 101 11.16 2.27 1.93
C SER A 101 11.75 3.20 0.86
N ASN A 102 11.68 4.50 1.11
CA ASN A 102 12.39 5.50 0.29
C ASN A 102 13.90 5.37 0.39
N ARG A 103 14.42 4.85 1.51
CA ARG A 103 15.85 4.61 1.68
C ARG A 103 16.36 3.54 0.72
N ASN A 104 15.53 2.52 0.46
CA ASN A 104 15.94 1.36 -0.34
C ASN A 104 15.51 1.48 -1.80
N TYR A 105 14.39 2.14 -2.08
CA TYR A 105 13.79 2.22 -3.40
C TYR A 105 13.83 3.62 -4.04
N GLY A 106 14.28 4.65 -3.30
CA GLY A 106 14.21 6.05 -3.72
C GLY A 106 12.81 6.65 -3.57
N GLN A 107 12.63 7.90 -4.00
CA GLN A 107 11.37 8.65 -3.79
C GLN A 107 10.39 8.55 -4.98
N ALA A 108 10.88 8.09 -6.14
CA ALA A 108 10.07 7.98 -7.34
C ALA A 108 9.09 6.79 -7.23
N GLU A 109 7.81 7.08 -7.02
CA GLU A 109 6.80 6.07 -6.65
C GLU A 109 6.72 4.91 -7.65
N GLY A 110 6.69 5.23 -8.95
CA GLY A 110 6.61 4.22 -10.00
C GLY A 110 7.83 3.29 -10.02
N LEU A 111 9.02 3.78 -9.66
CA LEU A 111 10.22 2.95 -9.55
C LEU A 111 10.15 2.06 -8.31
N LYS A 112 9.67 2.57 -7.18
CA LYS A 112 9.46 1.77 -5.97
C LYS A 112 8.51 0.61 -6.21
N ILE A 113 7.38 0.88 -6.86
CA ILE A 113 6.37 -0.13 -7.17
C ILE A 113 6.98 -1.23 -8.05
N LYS A 114 7.70 -0.85 -9.11
CA LYS A 114 8.37 -1.81 -9.99
C LYS A 114 9.39 -2.65 -9.23
N GLN A 115 10.30 -2.02 -8.50
CA GLN A 115 11.36 -2.73 -7.79
C GLN A 115 10.80 -3.66 -6.71
N PHE A 116 9.87 -3.19 -5.90
CA PHE A 116 9.19 -4.03 -4.89
C PHE A 116 8.48 -5.22 -5.53
N ALA A 117 7.72 -5.00 -6.62
CA ALA A 117 7.05 -6.09 -7.33
C ALA A 117 8.05 -7.08 -7.93
N SER A 118 9.15 -6.60 -8.49
CA SER A 118 10.18 -7.47 -9.06
C SER A 118 10.83 -8.35 -8.00
N GLU A 119 11.22 -7.76 -6.87
CA GLU A 119 11.81 -8.48 -5.74
C GLU A 119 10.83 -9.50 -5.16
N LEU A 120 9.54 -9.15 -5.05
CA LEU A 120 8.51 -10.01 -4.50
C LEU A 120 8.20 -11.22 -5.40
N LEU A 121 8.20 -11.02 -6.71
CA LEU A 121 7.93 -12.07 -7.70
C LEU A 121 9.17 -12.91 -8.04
N GLY A 122 10.37 -12.35 -7.84
CA GLY A 122 11.64 -12.96 -8.26
C GLY A 122 11.89 -12.87 -9.77
N GLU A 123 11.25 -11.92 -10.46
CA GLU A 123 11.36 -11.65 -11.90
C GLU A 123 11.16 -10.15 -12.16
N GLU A 124 11.56 -9.64 -13.32
CA GLU A 124 11.36 -8.21 -13.63
C GLU A 124 9.87 -7.86 -13.81
N SER A 125 9.45 -6.74 -13.20
CA SER A 125 8.11 -6.21 -13.33
C SER A 125 8.06 -4.87 -14.05
N ASP A 126 7.26 -4.82 -15.11
CA ASP A 126 7.03 -3.58 -15.87
C ASP A 126 5.91 -2.70 -15.31
N LEU A 127 5.11 -3.20 -14.37
CA LEU A 127 3.97 -2.47 -13.82
C LEU A 127 4.41 -1.50 -12.73
N SER A 128 4.14 -0.21 -12.96
CA SER A 128 4.35 0.87 -12.00
C SER A 128 3.05 1.39 -11.35
N GLY A 129 1.92 0.70 -11.59
CA GLY A 129 0.60 1.13 -11.11
C GLY A 129 0.16 0.44 -9.83
N VAL A 130 -0.91 0.97 -9.21
CA VAL A 130 -1.60 0.40 -8.06
C VAL A 130 -3.13 0.50 -8.26
N PRO A 131 -3.94 -0.37 -7.63
CA PRO A 131 -3.54 -1.44 -6.73
C PRO A 131 -2.91 -2.63 -7.45
N GLN A 132 -2.12 -3.41 -6.71
CA GLN A 132 -1.68 -4.74 -7.12
C GLN A 132 -1.91 -5.70 -5.95
N GLN A 133 -2.36 -6.92 -6.25
CA GLN A 133 -2.53 -7.97 -5.25
C GLN A 133 -1.57 -9.11 -5.57
N PHE A 134 -0.95 -9.65 -4.54
CA PHE A 134 -0.07 -10.81 -4.63
C PHE A 134 -0.54 -11.87 -3.66
N VAL A 135 -0.50 -13.13 -4.09
CA VAL A 135 -0.94 -14.28 -3.30
C VAL A 135 0.21 -15.27 -3.22
N LYS A 136 0.46 -15.77 -2.02
CA LYS A 136 1.48 -16.78 -1.77
C LYS A 136 1.01 -18.12 -2.33
N LYS A 137 1.74 -18.68 -3.29
CA LYS A 137 1.55 -20.03 -3.84
C LYS A 137 2.81 -20.85 -3.54
N GLY A 138 2.71 -21.70 -2.51
CA GLY A 138 3.87 -22.40 -1.97
C GLY A 138 4.87 -21.41 -1.34
N ASN A 139 6.12 -21.44 -1.80
CA ASN A 139 7.19 -20.57 -1.29
C ASN A 139 7.39 -19.28 -2.09
N LYS A 140 6.53 -18.99 -3.06
CA LYS A 140 6.65 -17.81 -3.92
C LYS A 140 5.35 -17.00 -3.93
N TYR A 141 5.47 -15.70 -4.13
CA TYR A 141 4.32 -14.86 -4.43
C TYR A 141 4.08 -14.85 -5.94
N VAL A 142 2.81 -14.84 -6.32
CA VAL A 142 2.39 -14.55 -7.69
C VAL A 142 1.42 -13.39 -7.66
N ARG A 143 1.40 -12.60 -8.72
CA ARG A 143 0.38 -11.55 -8.87
C ARG A 143 -0.99 -12.23 -9.04
N SER A 144 -1.97 -11.80 -8.26
CA SER A 144 -3.37 -12.14 -8.52
C SER A 144 -3.83 -11.28 -9.69
N GLU A 145 -4.43 -11.91 -10.69
CA GLU A 145 -5.21 -11.16 -11.66
C GLU A 145 -6.34 -10.48 -10.89
N THR A 146 -6.40 -9.15 -10.93
CA THR A 146 -7.58 -8.41 -10.47
C THR A 146 -8.72 -8.85 -11.38
N VAL A 147 -9.62 -9.68 -10.84
CA VAL A 147 -10.85 -10.05 -11.55
C VAL A 147 -11.63 -8.75 -11.78
N ASN A 148 -11.75 -8.36 -13.06
CA ASN A 148 -12.52 -7.19 -13.49
C ASN A 148 -14.00 -7.33 -13.13
#